data_AF-A0A2H0YNV7-F1
#
_entry.id   AF-A0A2H0YNV7-F1
#
_cell.length_a   1.000
_cell.length_b   1.000
_cell.length_c   1.000
_cell.angle_alpha   90.00
_cell.angle_beta   90.00
_cell.angle_gamma   90.00
#
_symmetry.space_group_name_H-M   'P 1'
#
loop_
_entity.id
_entity.type
_entity.pdbx_description
1 polymer ?
#
loop_
_entity_poly.entity_id
_entity_poly.type
_entity_poly.pdbx_seq_one_letter_code
_entity_poly.pdbx_strand_id
1 'polypeptide(L)'
;MEQAKKITGEVEITQLKIEGVPNFKKKIKNSLKKSTSELLEIILAGSINLDASDIHIEPEEEQAKLRIRIDGLLQDVLFFDLKTHQSLVSRIKLLSELKLNVSDRPQDGRFSILLEK
;
A
#
# COMPACT_ATOMS: atom_id res chain seq x y z
N MET A 1 18.63 22.63 17.67
CA MET A 1 18.63 21.73 16.49
C MET A 1 17.70 20.59 16.84
N GLU A 2 16.49 20.63 16.29
CA GLU A 2 15.40 19.71 16.59
C GLU A 2 15.79 18.31 16.10
N GLN A 3 15.97 17.37 17.02
CA GLN A 3 16.24 15.98 16.67
C GLN A 3 15.05 15.48 15.87
N ALA A 4 15.26 15.15 14.59
CA ALA A 4 14.24 14.55 13.76
C ALA A 4 13.70 13.31 14.48
N LYS A 5 12.42 13.37 14.91
CA LYS A 5 11.70 12.25 15.52
C LYS A 5 12.01 10.99 14.73
N LYS A 6 12.56 9.97 15.41
CA LYS A 6 12.77 8.60 14.91
C LYS A 6 11.57 8.23 14.03
N ILE A 7 11.82 7.99 12.75
CA ILE A 7 10.73 7.64 11.82
C ILE A 7 10.25 6.26 12.26
N THR A 8 8.95 6.16 12.57
CA THR A 8 8.25 4.94 12.99
C THR A 8 8.32 3.90 11.88
N GLY A 9 8.30 2.60 12.22
CA GLY A 9 8.28 1.40 11.34
C GLY A 9 9.03 1.41 9.99
N GLU A 10 9.76 0.34 9.69
CA GLU A 10 10.49 0.21 8.41
C GLU A 10 9.90 -0.94 7.57
N VAL A 11 9.76 -0.71 6.26
CA VAL A 11 9.50 -1.74 5.27
C VAL A 11 10.60 -1.70 4.20
N GLU A 12 11.27 -2.83 4.03
CA GLU A 12 12.23 -3.05 2.96
C GLU A 12 11.47 -3.48 1.70
N ILE A 13 11.74 -2.80 0.59
CA ILE A 13 11.16 -3.16 -0.71
C ILE A 13 12.27 -3.26 -1.75
N THR A 14 12.16 -4.27 -2.61
CA THR A 14 13.01 -4.41 -3.79
C THR A 14 12.43 -3.59 -4.94
N GLN A 15 13.29 -2.93 -5.72
CA GLN A 15 12.86 -2.19 -6.89
C GLN A 15 12.15 -3.09 -7.92
N LEU A 16 10.97 -2.68 -8.35
CA LEU A 16 10.21 -3.33 -9.42
C LEU A 16 10.23 -2.48 -10.67
N LYS A 17 10.33 -3.13 -11.84
CA LYS A 17 10.06 -2.51 -13.14
C LYS A 17 8.69 -2.97 -13.63
N ILE A 18 7.78 -2.02 -13.80
CA ILE A 18 6.39 -2.21 -14.18
C ILE A 18 6.05 -1.19 -15.25
N GLU A 19 5.72 -1.67 -16.44
CA GLU A 19 5.30 -0.81 -17.55
C GLU A 19 3.77 -0.65 -17.50
N GLY A 20 3.32 0.46 -16.90
CA GLY A 20 1.93 0.87 -16.87
C GLY A 20 1.00 0.07 -15.95
N VAL A 21 -0.21 0.58 -15.77
CA VAL A 21 -1.24 0.02 -14.87
C VAL A 21 -1.67 -1.41 -15.23
N PRO A 22 -1.80 -1.82 -16.51
CA PRO A 22 -2.17 -3.20 -16.83
C PRO A 22 -1.19 -4.26 -16.28
N ASN A 23 0.12 -3.98 -16.37
CA ASN A 23 1.14 -4.88 -15.84
C ASN A 23 1.17 -4.85 -14.31
N PHE A 24 0.94 -3.67 -13.72
CA PHE A 24 0.82 -3.53 -12.27
C PHE A 24 -0.33 -4.38 -11.72
N LYS A 25 -1.50 -4.29 -12.34
CA LYS A 25 -2.67 -5.12 -12.03
C LYS A 25 -2.35 -6.60 -12.07
N LYS A 26 -1.65 -7.07 -13.12
CA LYS A 26 -1.27 -8.48 -13.25
C LYS A 26 -0.34 -8.92 -12.12
N LYS A 27 0.63 -8.09 -11.75
CA LYS A 27 1.57 -8.39 -10.66
C LYS A 27 0.84 -8.50 -9.32
N ILE A 28 -0.01 -7.53 -8.99
CA ILE A 28 -0.79 -7.53 -7.74
C ILE A 28 -1.75 -8.72 -7.69
N LYS A 29 -2.44 -9.02 -8.81
CA LYS A 29 -3.34 -10.18 -8.87
C LYS A 29 -2.63 -11.50 -8.54
N ASN A 30 -1.36 -11.65 -8.93
CA ASN A 30 -0.56 -12.82 -8.59
C ASN A 30 -0.12 -12.84 -7.12
N SER A 31 0.04 -11.68 -6.48
CA SER A 31 0.41 -11.59 -5.06
C SER A 31 -0.75 -11.65 -4.08
N LEU A 32 -2.00 -11.56 -4.54
CA LEU A 32 -3.18 -11.76 -3.67
C LEU A 32 -3.19 -13.13 -2.97
N LYS A 33 -2.51 -14.14 -3.54
CA LYS A 33 -2.40 -15.49 -2.96
C LYS A 33 -1.19 -15.66 -2.02
N LYS A 34 -0.39 -14.61 -1.83
CA LYS A 34 0.83 -14.60 -1.04
C LYS A 34 0.58 -13.98 0.35
N SER A 35 1.66 -13.69 1.09
CA SER A 35 1.55 -12.98 2.36
C SER A 35 1.08 -11.52 2.15
N THR A 36 0.43 -10.96 3.17
CA THR A 36 0.00 -9.55 3.17
C THR A 36 1.19 -8.58 3.09
N SER A 37 2.34 -8.94 3.67
CA SER A 37 3.56 -8.13 3.58
C SER A 37 4.04 -8.05 2.13
N GLU A 38 4.21 -9.18 1.45
CA GLU A 38 4.60 -9.20 0.03
C GLU A 38 3.61 -8.45 -0.86
N LEU A 39 2.31 -8.55 -0.58
CA LEU A 39 1.29 -7.79 -1.30
C LEU A 39 1.48 -6.27 -1.12
N LEU A 40 1.68 -5.81 0.11
CA LEU A 40 1.94 -4.40 0.41
C LEU A 40 3.24 -3.93 -0.24
N GLU A 41 4.31 -4.70 -0.15
CA GLU A 41 5.61 -4.40 -0.76
C GLU A 41 5.48 -4.25 -2.28
N ILE A 42 4.75 -5.14 -2.96
CA ILE A 42 4.48 -5.04 -4.40
C ILE A 42 3.65 -3.80 -4.74
N ILE A 43 2.64 -3.47 -3.93
CA ILE A 43 1.83 -2.26 -4.11
C ILE A 43 2.72 -1.01 -4.00
N LEU A 44 3.55 -0.93 -2.96
CA LEU A 44 4.46 0.19 -2.73
C LEU A 44 5.50 0.32 -3.84
N ALA A 45 6.23 -0.75 -4.13
CA ALA A 45 7.28 -0.76 -5.16
C ALA A 45 6.72 -0.46 -6.55
N GLY A 46 5.55 -1.00 -6.89
CA GLY A 46 4.90 -0.72 -8.17
C GLY A 46 4.37 0.71 -8.28
N SER A 47 3.82 1.26 -7.19
CA SER A 47 3.34 2.65 -7.18
C SER A 47 4.49 3.64 -7.29
N ILE A 48 5.61 3.39 -6.59
CA ILE A 48 6.85 4.18 -6.73
C ILE A 48 7.39 4.10 -8.15
N ASN A 49 7.43 2.90 -8.76
CA ASN A 49 7.93 2.75 -10.11
C ASN A 49 7.06 3.43 -11.18
N LEU A 50 5.76 3.58 -10.93
CA LEU A 50 4.82 4.29 -11.79
C LEU A 50 4.69 5.78 -11.45
N ASP A 51 5.56 6.32 -10.60
CA ASP A 51 5.54 7.71 -10.13
C ASP A 51 4.16 8.14 -9.59
N ALA A 52 3.48 7.23 -8.90
CA ALA A 52 2.18 7.50 -8.31
C ALA A 52 2.33 8.39 -7.05
N SER A 53 1.52 9.45 -7.00
CA SER A 53 1.48 10.41 -5.88
C SER A 53 0.68 9.90 -4.67
N ASP A 54 -0.38 9.13 -4.92
CA ASP A 54 -1.25 8.57 -3.88
C ASP A 54 -1.58 7.11 -4.17
N ILE A 55 -1.72 6.32 -3.10
CA ILE A 55 -2.26 4.96 -3.12
C ILE A 55 -3.57 4.95 -2.33
N HIS A 56 -4.63 4.49 -2.97
CA HIS A 56 -5.97 4.44 -2.40
C HIS A 56 -6.42 3.00 -2.23
N ILE A 57 -6.69 2.59 -0.98
CA ILE A 57 -7.24 1.28 -0.63
C ILE A 57 -8.63 1.52 -0.05
N GLU A 58 -9.67 1.20 -0.83
CA GLU A 58 -11.05 1.64 -0.56
C GLU A 58 -11.97 0.43 -0.40
N PRO A 59 -12.58 0.22 0.78
CA PRO A 59 -13.62 -0.80 0.92
C PRO A 59 -14.94 -0.29 0.33
N GLU A 60 -15.59 -1.15 -0.45
CA GLU A 60 -16.99 -1.03 -0.89
C GLU A 60 -17.84 -2.08 -0.14
N GLU A 61 -19.13 -2.20 -0.49
CA GLU A 61 -20.06 -3.10 0.19
C GLU A 61 -19.65 -4.59 0.08
N GLU A 62 -19.23 -5.04 -1.11
CA GLU A 62 -18.92 -6.45 -1.37
C GLU A 62 -17.41 -6.75 -1.54
N GLN A 63 -16.62 -5.74 -1.89
CA GLN A 63 -15.21 -5.88 -2.26
C GLN A 63 -14.44 -4.62 -1.91
N ALA A 64 -13.12 -4.66 -2.00
CA ALA A 64 -12.26 -3.50 -1.90
C ALA A 64 -11.61 -3.18 -3.24
N LYS A 65 -11.26 -1.92 -3.43
CA LYS A 65 -10.69 -1.36 -4.64
C LYS A 65 -9.33 -0.74 -4.36
N LEU A 66 -8.34 -1.05 -5.19
CA LEU A 66 -7.05 -0.37 -5.21
C LEU A 66 -7.02 0.62 -6.36
N ARG A 67 -6.74 1.88 -6.06
CA ARG A 67 -6.49 2.94 -7.05
C ARG A 67 -5.14 3.60 -6.78
N ILE A 68 -4.56 4.17 -7.81
CA ILE A 68 -3.36 5.00 -7.70
C ILE A 68 -3.56 6.31 -8.45
N ARG A 69 -2.96 7.39 -7.95
CA ARG A 69 -2.98 8.69 -8.64
C ARG A 69 -1.69 8.92 -9.40
N ILE A 70 -1.76 8.92 -10.73
CA ILE A 70 -0.63 9.20 -11.63
C ILE A 70 -0.97 10.47 -12.40
N ASP A 71 -0.09 11.46 -12.39
CA ASP A 71 -0.26 12.75 -13.08
C ASP A 71 -1.61 13.43 -12.77
N GLY A 72 -2.03 13.35 -11.49
CA GLY A 72 -3.30 13.91 -11.02
C GLY A 72 -4.54 13.07 -11.32
N LEU A 73 -4.44 12.05 -12.17
CA LEU A 73 -5.53 11.17 -12.56
C LEU A 73 -5.57 9.92 -11.68
N LEU A 74 -6.74 9.64 -11.10
CA LEU A 74 -6.99 8.38 -10.40
C LEU A 74 -7.20 7.25 -11.42
N GLN A 75 -6.44 6.18 -11.26
CA GLN A 75 -6.53 4.98 -12.10
C GLN A 75 -6.90 3.78 -11.25
N ASP A 76 -7.92 3.05 -11.71
CA ASP A 76 -8.36 1.80 -11.09
C ASP A 76 -7.39 0.67 -11.42
N VAL A 77 -6.77 0.08 -10.39
CA VAL A 77 -5.79 -1.00 -10.58
C VAL A 77 -6.48 -2.36 -10.54
N LEU A 78 -7.17 -2.68 -9.43
CA LEU A 78 -7.91 -3.92 -9.26
C LEU A 78 -8.94 -3.85 -8.13
N PHE A 79 -9.80 -4.85 -8.10
CA PHE A 79 -10.65 -5.19 -6.96
C PHE A 79 -10.18 -6.48 -6.30
N PHE A 80 -10.40 -6.61 -5.00
CA PHE A 80 -10.04 -7.77 -4.17
C PHE A 80 -10.98 -7.91 -2.98
N ASP A 81 -10.97 -9.05 -2.31
CA ASP A 81 -11.91 -9.33 -1.22
C ASP A 81 -11.67 -8.46 0.04
N LEU A 82 -12.73 -8.30 0.84
CA LEU A 82 -12.68 -7.49 2.08
C LEU A 82 -11.74 -8.06 3.14
N LYS A 83 -11.43 -9.37 3.12
CA LYS A 83 -10.51 -10.00 4.07
C LYS A 83 -9.07 -9.59 3.80
N THR A 84 -8.70 -9.52 2.53
CA THR A 84 -7.41 -8.99 2.07
C THR A 84 -7.29 -7.52 2.42
N HIS A 85 -8.36 -6.75 2.24
CA HIS A 85 -8.42 -5.34 2.69
C HIS A 85 -8.15 -5.18 4.19
N GLN A 86 -8.87 -5.92 5.04
CA GLN A 86 -8.66 -5.87 6.49
C GLN A 86 -7.22 -6.25 6.88
N SER A 87 -6.64 -7.22 6.18
CA SER A 87 -5.24 -7.63 6.39
C SER A 87 -4.27 -6.51 6.03
N LEU A 88 -4.46 -5.86 4.87
CA LEU A 88 -3.65 -4.70 4.44
C LEU A 88 -3.75 -3.55 5.43
N VAL A 89 -4.95 -3.17 5.84
CA VAL A 89 -5.18 -2.11 6.83
C VAL A 89 -4.45 -2.42 8.14
N SER A 90 -4.55 -3.67 8.62
CA SER A 90 -3.85 -4.10 9.84
C SER A 90 -2.33 -4.02 9.69
N ARG A 91 -1.78 -4.42 8.52
CA ARG A 91 -0.35 -4.33 8.24
C ARG A 91 0.13 -2.88 8.19
N ILE A 92 -0.60 -1.99 7.52
CA ILE A 92 -0.28 -0.55 7.44
C ILE A 92 -0.35 0.09 8.82
N LYS A 93 -1.39 -0.21 9.61
CA LYS A 93 -1.51 0.28 10.99
C LYS A 93 -0.33 -0.17 11.85
N LEU A 94 0.08 -1.44 11.74
CA LEU A 94 1.23 -1.95 12.48
C LEU A 94 2.52 -1.21 12.10
N LEU A 95 2.79 -1.04 10.80
CA LEU A 95 3.96 -0.29 10.32
C LEU A 95 3.95 1.17 10.78
N SER A 96 2.77 1.76 10.89
CA SER A 96 2.60 3.17 11.27
C SER A 96 2.44 3.39 12.77
N GLU A 97 2.64 2.35 13.61
CA GLU A 97 2.42 2.37 15.07
C GLU A 97 1.01 2.83 15.49
N LEU A 98 0.01 2.54 14.67
CA LEU A 98 -1.40 2.87 14.91
C LEU A 98 -2.12 1.76 15.68
N LYS A 99 -3.23 2.12 16.33
CA LYS A 99 -4.03 1.16 17.10
C LYS A 99 -4.84 0.27 16.16
N LEU A 100 -4.57 -1.03 16.19
CA LEU A 100 -5.26 -2.03 15.36
C LEU A 100 -6.76 -2.13 15.69
N ASN A 101 -7.10 -2.03 16.96
CA ASN A 101 -8.47 -2.14 17.47
C ASN A 101 -9.33 -0.87 17.30
N VAL A 102 -8.77 0.20 16.72
CA VAL A 102 -9.49 1.45 16.46
C VAL A 102 -9.86 1.50 14.98
N SER A 103 -11.16 1.43 14.68
CA SER A 103 -11.71 1.46 13.31
C SER A 103 -12.85 2.47 13.14
N ASP A 104 -13.25 3.16 14.21
CA ASP A 104 -14.40 4.06 14.30
C ASP A 104 -14.04 5.54 14.13
N ARG A 105 -12.74 5.85 13.99
CA ARG A 105 -12.23 7.21 13.86
C ARG A 105 -10.97 7.26 12.99
N PRO A 106 -10.67 8.42 12.38
CA PRO A 106 -9.43 8.64 11.64
C PRO A 106 -8.19 8.42 12.49
N GLN A 107 -7.12 7.93 11.86
CA GLN A 107 -5.80 7.77 12.46
C GLN A 107 -4.73 8.11 11.42
N ASP A 108 -3.77 8.93 11.82
CA ASP A 108 -2.67 9.40 10.98
C ASP A 108 -1.35 8.85 11.51
N GLY A 109 -0.55 8.28 10.61
CA GLY A 109 0.74 7.71 10.94
C GLY A 109 1.70 7.86 9.77
N ARG A 110 2.94 7.43 9.99
CA ARG A 110 3.99 7.42 8.97
C ARG A 110 4.84 6.19 9.15
N PHE A 111 5.46 5.74 8.07
CA PHE A 111 6.47 4.70 8.13
C PHE A 111 7.55 4.98 7.08
N SER A 112 8.73 4.42 7.28
CA SER A 112 9.85 4.51 6.34
C SER A 112 9.82 3.36 5.34
N ILE A 113 10.15 3.68 4.09
CA ILE A 113 10.40 2.69 3.05
C ILE A 113 11.89 2.68 2.76
N LEU A 114 12.53 1.52 2.91
CA LEU A 114 13.92 1.30 2.52
C LEU A 114 13.91 0.66 1.13
N LEU A 115 14.36 1.43 0.14
CA LEU A 115 14.45 0.95 -1.24
C LEU A 115 15.81 0.31 -1.46
N GLU A 116 15.83 -1.02 -1.53
CA GLU A 116 17.02 -1.75 -1.95
C GLU A 116 17.17 -1.65 -3.48
N LYS A 117 18.38 -1.32 -3.93
CA LYS A 117 18.74 -1.23 -5.35
C LYS A 117 18.94 -2.61 -5.97
#